data_AF-A0AAE1IWF6-F1
#
_entry.id   AF-A0AAE1IWF6-F1
#
_cell.length_a   1.000
_cell.length_b   1.000
_cell.length_c   1.000
_cell.angle_alpha   90.00
_cell.angle_beta   90.00
_cell.angle_gamma   90.00
#
_symmetry.space_group_name_H-M   'P 1'
#
loop_
_entity.id
_entity.type
_entity.pdbx_description
1 polymer ?
#
loop_
_entity_poly.entity_id
_entity_poly.type
_entity_poly.pdbx_seq_one_letter_code
_entity_poly.pdbx_strand_id
1 'polypeptide(L)'
;MQSRNTVTHSKKHLASIRMDQCVINKPCKHFYTVRFSAGCCNLIGDRNAFWSPIFADSEPDFKCPIDAVTYTIRNASIDYKRFLRLFNALDPNMLQPAIWNNKLQAYDENRKEFACVDIKIKHVLPEE
;
A
#
# COMPACT_ATOMS: atom_id res chain seq x y z
N MET A 1 0.30 36.79 -24.45
CA MET A 1 -0.19 36.47 -23.08
C MET A 1 0.42 35.14 -22.64
N GLN A 2 1.45 35.17 -21.80
CA GLN A 2 2.03 33.96 -21.22
C GLN A 2 1.21 33.54 -20.00
N SER A 3 0.48 32.43 -20.11
CA SER A 3 -0.14 31.76 -18.98
C SER A 3 0.96 31.22 -18.06
N ARG A 4 1.16 31.86 -16.91
CA ARG A 4 1.93 31.27 -15.79
C ARG A 4 1.04 30.21 -15.15
N ASN A 5 1.14 28.98 -15.63
CA ASN A 5 0.65 27.82 -14.90
C ASN A 5 1.54 27.66 -13.66
N THR A 6 1.14 28.28 -12.57
CA THR A 6 1.76 28.09 -11.26
C THR A 6 1.29 26.72 -10.79
N VAL A 7 2.08 25.68 -11.08
CA VAL A 7 1.87 24.35 -10.50
C VAL A 7 2.28 24.47 -9.05
N THR A 8 1.30 24.72 -8.19
CA THR A 8 1.47 24.68 -6.74
C THR A 8 1.77 23.22 -6.37
N HIS A 9 3.05 22.86 -6.33
CA HIS A 9 3.54 21.59 -5.79
C HIS A 9 3.22 21.55 -4.28
N SER A 10 1.97 21.20 -3.96
CA SER A 10 1.58 20.89 -2.60
C SER A 10 2.17 19.52 -2.29
N LYS A 11 3.24 19.50 -1.48
CA LYS A 11 3.76 18.26 -0.87
C LYS A 11 2.61 17.61 -0.11
N LYS A 12 2.00 16.59 -0.67
CA LYS A 12 0.91 15.88 0.01
C LYS A 12 1.51 14.89 0.98
N HIS A 13 1.27 15.11 2.27
CA HIS A 13 1.62 14.15 3.30
C HIS A 13 0.58 13.03 3.31
N LEU A 14 0.99 11.81 2.94
CA LEU A 14 0.16 10.63 3.12
C LEU A 14 -0.10 10.47 4.62
N ALA A 15 -1.37 10.43 5.00
CA ALA A 15 -1.82 10.45 6.38
C ALA A 15 -2.48 9.14 6.81
N SER A 16 -3.17 8.47 5.88
CA SER A 16 -3.72 7.14 6.14
C SER A 16 -3.80 6.27 4.89
N ILE A 17 -3.67 4.96 5.10
CA ILE A 17 -3.99 3.93 4.11
C ILE A 17 -5.13 3.13 4.70
N ARG A 18 -6.24 3.11 3.98
CA ARG A 18 -7.37 2.23 4.24
C ARG A 18 -7.21 1.00 3.36
N MET A 19 -7.34 -0.16 3.99
CA MET A 19 -7.44 -1.43 3.29
C MET A 19 -8.83 -1.99 3.53
N ASP A 20 -9.51 -2.36 2.46
CA ASP A 20 -10.76 -3.11 2.48
C ASP A 20 -10.50 -4.46 1.79
N GLN A 21 -11.08 -5.54 2.31
CA GLN A 21 -10.83 -6.90 1.84
C GLN A 21 -12.14 -7.71 1.74
N CYS A 22 -12.21 -8.60 0.74
CA CYS A 22 -13.31 -9.54 0.51
C CYS A 22 -12.78 -10.80 -0.17
N VAL A 23 -13.40 -11.93 0.14
CA VAL A 23 -13.39 -13.08 -0.76
C VAL A 23 -14.20 -12.73 -2.02
N ILE A 24 -13.78 -13.22 -3.19
CA ILE A 24 -14.51 -13.03 -4.44
C ILE A 24 -15.99 -13.40 -4.27
N ASN A 25 -16.88 -12.59 -4.83
CA ASN A 25 -18.35 -12.74 -4.70
C ASN A 25 -18.92 -12.57 -3.27
N LYS A 26 -18.13 -12.04 -2.33
CA LYS A 26 -18.60 -11.60 -1.00
C LYS A 26 -18.46 -10.08 -0.85
N PRO A 27 -19.31 -9.42 -0.04
CA PRO A 27 -19.19 -8.00 0.21
C PRO A 27 -17.86 -7.68 0.91
N CYS A 28 -17.17 -6.64 0.43
CA CYS A 28 -15.91 -6.17 0.98
C CYS A 28 -16.14 -5.47 2.31
N LYS A 29 -15.32 -5.84 3.30
CA LYS A 29 -15.36 -5.27 4.63
C LYS A 29 -14.11 -4.44 4.85
N HIS A 30 -14.25 -3.44 5.71
CA HIS A 30 -13.09 -2.72 6.19
C HIS A 30 -12.16 -3.70 6.90
N PHE A 31 -10.91 -3.73 6.45
CA PHE A 31 -9.91 -4.65 6.95
C PHE A 31 -9.05 -3.96 8.00
N TYR A 32 -8.36 -2.90 7.61
CA TYR A 32 -7.44 -2.19 8.49
C TYR A 32 -7.20 -0.78 7.98
N THR A 33 -7.03 0.17 8.90
CA THR A 33 -6.56 1.52 8.55
C THR A 33 -5.20 1.73 9.21
N VAL A 34 -4.17 1.87 8.38
CA VAL A 34 -2.87 2.35 8.85
C VAL A 34 -2.97 3.88 8.93
N ARG A 35 -2.89 4.43 10.14
CA ARG A 35 -2.78 5.87 10.36
C ARG A 35 -1.30 6.21 10.57
N PHE A 36 -0.79 7.12 9.76
CA PHE A 36 0.61 7.47 9.75
C PHE A 36 0.86 8.66 10.69
N SER A 37 0.62 8.48 11.99
CA SER A 37 0.90 9.51 13.01
C SER A 37 2.40 9.83 13.14
N ALA A 38 3.27 8.94 12.64
CA ALA A 38 4.72 9.12 12.56
C ALA A 38 5.24 9.36 11.12
N GLY A 39 4.37 9.59 10.14
CA GLY A 39 4.72 9.89 8.74
C GLY A 39 5.01 8.65 7.89
N CYS A 40 4.39 8.57 6.70
CA CYS A 40 4.59 7.48 5.73
C CYS A 40 6.03 7.23 5.35
N CYS A 41 6.87 8.23 5.47
CA CYS A 41 8.29 8.15 5.21
C CYS A 41 9.00 7.10 6.06
N ASN A 42 8.60 6.97 7.33
CA ASN A 42 9.18 5.96 8.21
C ASN A 42 8.74 4.54 7.83
N LEU A 43 7.53 4.38 7.30
CA LEU A 43 7.01 3.07 6.90
C LEU A 43 7.48 2.65 5.50
N ILE A 44 7.54 3.59 4.54
CA ILE A 44 8.16 3.38 3.23
C ILE A 44 9.64 3.04 3.41
N GLY A 45 10.34 3.74 4.31
CA GLY A 45 11.74 3.52 4.61
C GLY A 45 12.03 2.31 5.51
N ASP A 46 11.00 1.65 6.07
CA ASP A 46 11.21 0.48 6.91
C ASP A 46 11.70 -0.68 6.04
N ARG A 47 12.99 -1.03 6.19
CA ARG A 47 13.64 -2.15 5.48
C ARG A 47 13.27 -3.52 6.07
N ASN A 48 12.65 -3.54 7.24
CA ASN A 48 12.22 -4.77 7.91
C ASN A 48 10.75 -5.12 7.62
N ALA A 49 10.01 -4.24 6.94
CA ALA A 49 8.66 -4.53 6.52
C ALA A 49 8.58 -5.60 5.42
N PHE A 50 7.39 -6.16 5.20
CA PHE A 50 7.18 -7.14 4.12
C PHE A 50 7.12 -6.47 2.73
N TRP A 51 6.79 -5.17 2.69
CA TRP A 51 6.67 -4.35 1.48
C TRP A 51 7.99 -3.69 1.07
N SER A 52 9.05 -3.79 1.87
CA SER A 52 10.32 -3.11 1.62
C SER A 52 10.91 -3.38 0.23
N PRO A 53 10.86 -4.62 -0.34
CA PRO A 53 11.43 -4.84 -1.66
C PRO A 53 10.69 -4.08 -2.78
N ILE A 54 9.37 -3.88 -2.65
CA ILE A 54 8.57 -3.11 -3.61
C ILE A 54 9.12 -1.68 -3.77
N PHE A 55 9.47 -1.03 -2.66
CA PHE A 55 9.99 0.34 -2.67
C PHE A 55 11.50 0.42 -2.91
N ALA A 56 12.23 -0.68 -2.74
CA ALA A 56 13.64 -0.77 -3.10
C ALA A 56 13.84 -0.84 -4.62
N ASP A 57 12.91 -1.49 -5.34
CA ASP A 57 12.97 -1.71 -6.78
C ASP A 57 12.22 -0.64 -7.61
N SER A 58 11.93 0.52 -7.00
CA SER A 58 11.27 1.65 -7.67
C SER A 58 12.28 2.58 -8.34
N GLU A 59 12.01 2.97 -9.58
CA GLU A 59 12.75 4.03 -10.28
C GLU A 59 11.82 5.22 -10.60
N PRO A 60 12.14 6.45 -10.16
CA PRO A 60 13.24 6.82 -9.25
C PRO A 60 13.02 6.31 -7.82
N ASP A 61 14.07 6.31 -7.00
CA ASP A 61 13.98 5.85 -5.60
C ASP A 61 12.78 6.48 -4.87
N PHE A 62 11.96 5.66 -4.21
CA PHE A 62 10.84 6.12 -3.40
C PHE A 62 11.34 6.74 -2.09
N LYS A 63 11.93 7.93 -2.18
CA LYS A 63 12.45 8.71 -1.07
C LYS A 63 11.43 9.75 -0.63
N CYS A 64 11.46 10.06 0.66
CA CYS A 64 10.67 11.14 1.22
C CYS A 64 11.46 12.46 1.26
N PRO A 65 10.81 13.62 1.04
CA PRO A 65 9.42 13.79 0.58
C PRO A 65 9.20 13.21 -0.82
N ILE A 66 8.02 12.63 -1.09
CA ILE A 66 7.73 11.98 -2.37
C ILE A 66 7.68 13.05 -3.47
N ASP A 67 8.49 12.87 -4.50
CA ASP A 67 8.54 13.77 -5.65
C ASP A 67 7.31 13.54 -6.55
N ALA A 68 6.84 14.62 -7.17
CA ALA A 68 5.72 14.56 -8.11
C ALA A 68 6.20 14.06 -9.49
N VAL A 69 6.62 12.79 -9.54
CA VAL A 69 7.18 12.12 -10.73
C VAL A 69 6.48 10.78 -10.97
N THR A 70 6.69 10.21 -12.15
CA THR A 70 6.23 8.86 -12.46
C THR A 70 7.21 7.84 -11.87
N TYR A 71 6.72 7.03 -10.92
CA TYR A 71 7.47 5.91 -10.36
C TYR A 71 7.19 4.63 -11.14
N THR A 72 8.25 3.93 -11.54
CA THR A 72 8.17 2.61 -12.17
C THR A 72 8.71 1.58 -11.20
N ILE A 73 7.89 0.62 -10.82
CA ILE A 73 8.32 -0.50 -9.97
C ILE A 73 8.46 -1.73 -10.87
N ARG A 74 9.65 -2.33 -10.92
CA ARG A 74 9.93 -3.52 -11.73
C ARG A 74 10.36 -4.66 -10.83
N ASN A 75 9.91 -5.89 -11.12
CA ASN A 75 10.28 -7.09 -10.36
C ASN A 75 10.00 -7.02 -8.85
N ALA A 76 8.97 -6.26 -8.44
CA ALA A 76 8.58 -6.14 -7.05
C ALA A 76 8.33 -7.50 -6.42
N SER A 77 9.02 -7.75 -5.31
CA SER A 77 8.81 -8.92 -4.47
C SER A 77 8.22 -8.53 -3.12
N ILE A 78 7.55 -9.48 -2.47
CA ILE A 78 7.04 -9.33 -1.11
C ILE A 78 7.65 -10.45 -0.29
N ASP A 79 8.15 -10.14 0.91
CA ASP A 79 8.54 -11.19 1.85
C ASP A 79 7.27 -11.87 2.40
N TYR A 80 6.90 -12.97 1.74
CA TYR A 80 5.71 -13.73 2.08
C TYR A 80 5.74 -14.26 3.52
N LYS A 81 6.90 -14.64 4.06
CA LYS A 81 7.00 -15.14 5.44
C LYS A 81 6.70 -14.03 6.45
N ARG A 82 7.21 -12.83 6.21
CA ARG A 82 6.90 -11.65 7.05
C ARG A 82 5.44 -11.24 6.92
N PHE A 83 4.91 -11.27 5.69
CA PHE A 83 3.49 -11.03 5.43
C PHE A 83 2.60 -12.00 6.25
N LEU A 84 2.85 -13.30 6.16
CA LEU A 84 2.10 -14.31 6.92
C LEU A 84 2.18 -14.07 8.43
N ARG A 85 3.38 -13.80 8.97
CA ARG A 85 3.57 -13.57 10.41
C ARG A 85 2.76 -12.38 10.90
N LEU A 86 2.77 -11.26 10.16
CA LEU A 86 2.03 -10.06 10.56
C LEU A 86 0.53 -10.30 10.51
N PHE A 87 0.01 -10.86 9.41
CA PHE A 87 -1.42 -11.05 9.23
C PHE A 87 -1.97 -12.12 10.17
N ASN A 88 -1.24 -13.21 10.41
CA ASN A 88 -1.64 -14.22 11.41
C ASN A 88 -1.64 -13.66 12.84
N ALA A 89 -0.75 -12.70 13.16
CA ALA A 89 -0.75 -12.03 14.46
C ALA A 89 -1.94 -11.06 14.63
N LEU A 90 -2.48 -10.53 13.53
CA LEU A 90 -3.67 -9.67 13.54
C LEU A 90 -4.95 -10.50 13.63
N ASP A 91 -5.08 -11.53 12.80
CA ASP A 91 -6.17 -12.50 12.84
C ASP A 91 -5.73 -13.82 12.15
N PRO A 92 -5.75 -14.97 12.86
CA PRO A 92 -5.32 -16.25 12.30
C PRO A 92 -6.25 -16.79 11.19
N ASN A 93 -7.49 -16.32 11.09
CA ASN A 93 -8.43 -16.73 10.04
C ASN A 93 -8.37 -15.84 8.80
N MET A 94 -7.44 -14.90 8.77
CA MET A 94 -7.37 -13.82 7.79
C MET A 94 -6.84 -14.25 6.42
N LEU A 95 -5.97 -15.25 6.40
CA LEU A 95 -5.35 -15.77 5.18
C LEU A 95 -5.87 -17.16 4.83
N GLN A 96 -7.20 -17.27 4.75
CA GLN A 96 -7.80 -18.51 4.27
C GLN A 96 -7.54 -18.72 2.77
N PRO A 97 -7.51 -19.97 2.30
CA PRO A 97 -7.34 -20.30 0.90
C PRO A 97 -8.55 -19.80 0.11
N ALA A 98 -8.37 -18.72 -0.63
CA ALA A 98 -9.41 -18.07 -1.40
C ALA A 98 -8.82 -17.12 -2.44
N ILE A 99 -9.68 -16.66 -3.35
CA ILE A 99 -9.39 -15.51 -4.20
C ILE A 99 -9.88 -14.27 -3.46
N TRP A 100 -8.95 -13.40 -3.12
CA TRP A 100 -9.16 -12.18 -2.37
C TRP A 100 -9.11 -10.98 -3.29
N ASN A 101 -10.10 -10.10 -3.17
CA ASN A 101 -10.05 -8.75 -3.70
C ASN A 101 -9.71 -7.81 -2.53
N ASN A 102 -8.65 -7.05 -2.69
CA ASN A 102 -8.19 -6.07 -1.72
C ASN A 102 -8.20 -4.71 -2.38
N LYS A 103 -8.73 -3.70 -1.69
CA LYS A 103 -8.70 -2.32 -2.14
C LYS A 103 -7.89 -1.51 -1.16
N LEU A 104 -6.83 -0.88 -1.67
CA LEU A 104 -5.95 -0.01 -0.92
C LEU A 104 -6.19 1.44 -1.34
N GLN A 105 -6.62 2.27 -0.40
CA GLN A 105 -6.88 3.69 -0.63
C GLN A 105 -5.97 4.52 0.26
N ALA A 106 -5.23 5.42 -0.36
CA ALA A 106 -4.27 6.29 0.30
C ALA A 106 -4.82 7.73 0.35
N TYR A 107 -4.88 8.30 1.55
CA TYR A 107 -5.46 9.61 1.83
C TYR A 107 -4.42 10.57 2.38
N ASP A 108 -4.48 11.82 1.92
CA ASP A 108 -3.70 12.91 2.50
C ASP A 108 -4.28 13.39 3.85
N GLU A 109 -3.56 14.30 4.50
CA GLU A 109 -3.95 14.92 5.79
C GLU A 109 -5.32 15.61 5.77
N ASN A 110 -5.78 16.05 4.61
CA ASN A 110 -7.11 16.64 4.43
C ASN A 110 -8.19 15.59 4.13
N ARG A 111 -7.86 14.30 4.26
CA ARG A 111 -8.69 13.14 3.90
C ARG A 111 -9.04 13.08 2.41
N LYS A 112 -8.27 13.75 1.55
CA LYS A 112 -8.46 13.63 0.10
C LYS A 112 -7.68 12.42 -0.39
N GLU A 113 -8.39 11.53 -1.09
CA GLU A 113 -7.78 10.38 -1.74
C GLU A 113 -6.81 10.85 -2.83
N PHE A 114 -5.61 10.28 -2.85
CA PHE A 114 -4.65 10.55 -3.93
C PHE A 114 -4.14 9.28 -4.62
N ALA A 115 -4.35 8.10 -4.03
CA ALA A 115 -4.07 6.83 -4.68
C ALA A 115 -5.12 5.78 -4.31
N CYS A 116 -5.48 4.95 -5.28
CA CYS A 116 -6.36 3.79 -5.11
C CYS A 116 -5.77 2.63 -5.90
N VAL A 117 -5.59 1.47 -5.26
CA VAL A 117 -5.03 0.27 -5.87
C VAL A 117 -5.96 -0.90 -5.57
N ASP A 118 -6.44 -1.55 -6.62
CA ASP A 118 -7.17 -2.81 -6.53
C ASP A 118 -6.20 -3.97 -6.73
N ILE A 119 -6.14 -4.88 -5.76
CA ILE A 119 -5.22 -6.01 -5.72
C ILE A 119 -6.02 -7.31 -5.61
N LYS A 120 -5.87 -8.17 -6.62
CA LYS A 120 -6.46 -9.51 -6.63
C LYS A 120 -5.39 -10.55 -6.30
N ILE A 121 -5.55 -11.26 -5.18
CA ILE A 121 -4.61 -12.29 -4.72
C ILE A 121 -5.32 -13.64 -4.71
N LYS A 122 -4.72 -14.65 -5.33
CA LYS A 122 -5.13 -16.04 -5.14
C LYS A 122 -4.22 -16.67 -4.10
N HIS A 123 -4.74 -16.91 -2.90
CA HIS A 123 -4.03 -17.64 -1.86
C HIS A 123 -4.41 -19.12 -1.95
N VAL A 124 -3.41 -19.97 -2.13
CA VAL A 124 -3.55 -21.43 -2.12
C VAL A 124 -2.67 -21.99 -1.00
N LEU A 125 -3.15 -23.01 -0.30
CA LEU A 125 -2.26 -23.75 0.61
C LEU A 125 -1.20 -24.47 -0.23
N PRO A 126 0.04 -24.57 0.26
CA PRO A 126 0.97 -25.52 -0.31
C PRO A 126 0.36 -26.93 -0.16
N GLU A 127 0.30 -27.68 -1.26
CA GLU A 127 0.05 -29.12 -1.22
C GLU A 127 1.21 -29.76 -0.43
N GLU A 128 0.88 -30.54 0.60
CA GLU A 128 1.85 -31.30 1.41
C GLU A 128 2.55 -32.41 0.61
#